data_AF-A0A974DM58-F1
#
_entry.id   AF-A0A974DM58-F1
#
_cell.length_a   1.000
_cell.length_b   1.000
_cell.length_c   1.000
_cell.angle_alpha   90.00
_cell.angle_beta   90.00
_cell.angle_gamma   90.00
#
_symmetry.space_group_name_H-M   'P 1'
#
loop_
_entity.id
_entity.type
_entity.pdbx_description
1 polymer ?
#
loop_
_entity_poly.entity_id
_entity_poly.type
_entity_poly.pdbx_seq_one_letter_code
_entity_poly.pdbx_strand_id
1 'polypeptide(L)'
;MKVGGHVYKDCKVWPGGSRTWDWRTDCCYPCCTFLGPSRYPGIYQNTRYRALVFQTEKAVKEYNCLASQGARVGGVFHSTC
;
A
#
# COMPACT_ATOMS: atom_id res chain seq x y z
N MET A 1 2.39 -11.23 6.36
CA MET A 1 0.95 -11.15 6.03
C MET A 1 0.56 -12.29 5.10
N LYS A 2 -0.69 -12.79 5.15
CA LYS A 2 -1.15 -13.91 4.30
C LYS A 2 -2.26 -13.42 3.36
N VAL A 3 -2.14 -13.67 2.06
CA VAL A 3 -3.14 -13.30 1.04
C VAL A 3 -3.31 -14.48 0.08
N GLY A 4 -4.52 -15.02 -0.04
CA GLY A 4 -4.84 -16.08 -1.01
C GLY A 4 -3.93 -17.33 -0.94
N GLY A 5 -3.50 -17.73 0.26
CA GLY A 5 -2.58 -18.87 0.45
C GLY A 5 -1.09 -18.52 0.37
N HIS A 6 -0.73 -17.33 -0.10
CA HIS A 6 0.65 -16.85 -0.14
C HIS A 6 1.02 -16.10 1.15
N VAL A 7 2.28 -16.24 1.57
CA VAL A 7 2.85 -15.50 2.70
C VAL A 7 3.80 -14.42 2.16
N TYR A 8 3.54 -13.17 2.53
CA TYR A 8 4.34 -12.00 2.14
C TYR A 8 4.95 -11.34 3.37
N LYS A 9 6.16 -10.78 3.21
CA LYS A 9 6.69 -9.77 4.14
C LYS A 9 5.87 -8.49 3.98
N ASP A 10 6.05 -7.82 2.85
CA ASP A 10 5.25 -6.67 2.43
C ASP A 10 4.55 -7.00 1.11
N CYS A 11 3.35 -6.46 0.90
CA CYS A 11 2.57 -6.80 -0.28
C CYS A 11 1.72 -5.65 -0.80
N LYS A 12 1.42 -5.74 -2.09
CA LYS A 12 0.40 -4.96 -2.78
C LYS A 12 -0.75 -5.89 -3.14
N VAL A 13 -1.97 -5.43 -2.98
CA VAL A 13 -3.20 -6.18 -3.30
C VAL A 13 -4.14 -5.33 -4.13
N TRP A 14 -4.92 -5.98 -4.99
CA TRP A 14 -5.96 -5.38 -5.83
C TRP A 14 -7.01 -6.44 -6.19
N PRO A 15 -8.16 -6.05 -6.74
CA PRO A 15 -9.17 -7.03 -7.14
C PRO A 15 -8.59 -8.04 -8.14
N GLY A 16 -8.57 -9.32 -7.76
CA GLY A 16 -8.07 -10.40 -8.59
C GLY A 16 -6.57 -10.70 -8.46
N GLY A 17 -5.82 -10.05 -7.57
CA GLY A 17 -4.40 -10.38 -7.43
C GLY A 17 -3.66 -9.75 -6.27
N SER A 18 -2.47 -10.29 -6.02
CA SER A 18 -1.51 -9.79 -5.03
C SER A 18 -0.09 -10.02 -5.50
N ARG A 19 0.84 -9.15 -5.09
CA ARG A 19 2.28 -9.35 -5.29
C ARG A 19 3.08 -8.93 -4.07
N THR A 20 4.27 -9.51 -3.93
CA THR A 20 5.30 -9.02 -3.02
C THR A 20 5.60 -7.55 -3.34
N TRP A 21 5.68 -6.73 -2.30
CA TRP A 21 6.17 -5.37 -2.41
C TRP A 21 7.61 -5.34 -1.88
N ASP A 22 8.55 -4.97 -2.73
CA ASP A 22 9.90 -4.63 -2.26
C ASP A 22 10.09 -3.13 -2.42
N TRP A 23 10.08 -2.40 -1.29
CA TRP A 23 10.26 -0.96 -1.30
C TRP A 23 11.62 -0.52 -1.88
N ARG A 24 12.62 -1.41 -1.97
CA ARG A 24 13.93 -1.07 -2.57
C ARG A 24 13.90 -1.06 -4.08
N THR A 25 13.09 -1.92 -4.69
CA THR A 25 13.04 -2.10 -6.15
C THR A 25 11.77 -1.51 -6.77
N ASP A 26 10.66 -1.46 -6.02
CA ASP A 26 9.38 -0.91 -6.48
C ASP A 26 9.21 0.58 -6.15
N CYS A 27 9.95 1.13 -5.17
CA CYS A 27 10.07 2.58 -5.07
C CYS A 27 11.07 3.03 -6.12
N CYS A 28 10.71 4.05 -6.89
CA CYS A 28 11.58 4.64 -7.89
C CYS A 28 12.75 5.37 -7.20
N TYR A 29 13.80 4.63 -6.83
CA TYR A 29 15.11 5.16 -6.48
C TYR A 29 15.91 5.28 -7.78
N PRO A 30 15.64 6.34 -8.55
CA PRO A 30 16.40 7.57 -8.30
C PRO A 30 15.55 8.84 -8.09
N CYS A 31 14.22 8.75 -8.00
CA CYS A 31 13.39 9.93 -7.69
C CYS A 31 13.54 10.36 -6.21
N CYS A 32 13.84 9.43 -5.31
CA CYS A 32 13.96 9.72 -3.87
C CYS A 32 15.35 10.22 -3.42
N THR A 33 16.40 10.12 -4.25
CA THR A 33 17.78 10.47 -3.85
C THR A 33 18.28 11.80 -4.41
N PHE A 34 17.60 12.36 -5.44
CA PHE A 34 17.84 13.74 -5.89
C PHE A 34 17.00 14.78 -5.16
N LEU A 35 16.11 14.36 -4.27
CA LEU A 35 15.45 15.23 -3.32
C LEU A 35 16.07 14.96 -1.95
N GLY A 36 17.07 15.78 -1.59
CA GLY A 36 17.48 15.98 -0.21
C GLY A 36 16.28 16.38 0.68
N PRO A 37 16.50 16.73 1.97
CA PRO A 37 15.44 16.78 2.98
C PRO A 37 14.42 17.88 2.65
N SER A 38 13.40 17.52 1.87
CA SER A 38 12.32 18.40 1.49
C SER A 38 11.19 18.23 2.48
N ARG A 39 11.10 19.26 3.30
CA ARG A 39 10.08 19.69 4.24
C ARG A 39 8.67 19.74 3.62
N TYR A 40 8.08 18.64 3.14
CA TYR A 40 6.66 18.65 2.76
C TYR A 40 5.94 17.32 3.04
N PRO A 41 5.03 17.28 4.04
CA PRO A 41 3.95 16.30 4.09
C PRO A 41 2.91 16.73 3.04
N GLY A 42 3.16 16.40 1.77
CA GLY A 42 2.31 16.80 0.66
C GLY A 42 1.61 15.59 0.06
N ILE A 43 0.34 15.42 0.40
CA ILE A 43 -0.54 14.36 -0.08
C ILE A 43 -0.52 14.33 -1.63
N TYR A 44 -0.07 13.22 -2.22
CA TYR A 44 -0.34 12.89 -3.63
C TYR A 44 -1.84 12.57 -3.80
N GLN A 45 -2.69 13.59 -3.79
CA GLN A 45 -4.10 13.45 -4.15
C GLN A 45 -4.24 13.60 -5.66
N ASN A 46 -3.87 12.55 -6.39
CA ASN A 46 -4.45 12.35 -7.72
C ASN A 46 -5.94 12.02 -7.49
N THR A 47 -6.81 12.97 -7.81
CA THR A 47 -8.22 13.12 -7.38
C THR A 47 -9.17 11.97 -7.78
N ARG A 48 -8.66 10.90 -8.39
CA ARG A 48 -9.44 9.71 -8.76
C ARG A 48 -9.56 8.64 -7.69
N TYR A 49 -8.67 8.63 -6.69
CA TYR A 49 -8.66 7.56 -5.67
C TYR A 49 -8.57 8.14 -4.26
N ARG A 50 -9.42 7.65 -3.36
CA ARG A 50 -9.36 8.01 -1.93
C ARG A 50 -8.30 7.17 -1.24
N ALA A 51 -7.17 7.77 -0.89
CA ALA A 51 -6.13 7.11 -0.10
C ALA A 51 -6.51 7.12 1.39
N LEU A 52 -6.49 5.94 2.02
CA LEU A 52 -6.67 5.77 3.45
C LEU A 52 -5.35 5.25 4.04
N VAL A 53 -4.80 5.95 5.04
CA VAL A 53 -3.55 5.59 5.68
C VAL A 53 -3.83 5.20 7.13
N PHE A 54 -3.49 3.98 7.49
CA PHE A 54 -3.65 3.43 8.82
C PHE A 54 -2.46 2.56 9.19
N GLN A 55 -2.31 2.27 10.49
CA GLN A 55 -1.47 1.16 10.94
C GLN A 55 -1.95 -0.14 10.30
N THR A 56 -1.01 -1.04 9.99
CA THR A 56 -1.23 -2.25 9.19
C THR A 56 -2.43 -3.08 9.62
N GLU A 57 -2.61 -3.33 10.93
CA GLU A 57 -3.75 -4.12 11.44
C GLU A 57 -5.10 -3.46 11.12
N LYS A 58 -5.21 -2.16 11.35
CA LYS A 58 -6.41 -1.37 11.03
C LYS A 58 -6.61 -1.27 9.52
N ALA A 59 -5.53 -1.11 8.75
CA ALA A 59 -5.58 -1.07 7.30
C ALA A 59 -6.10 -2.39 6.71
N VAL A 60 -5.64 -3.53 7.23
CA VAL A 60 -6.08 -4.87 6.79
C VAL A 60 -7.55 -5.09 7.12
N LYS A 61 -7.99 -4.71 8.32
CA LYS A 61 -9.41 -4.80 8.70
C LYS A 61 -10.30 -3.96 7.78
N GLU A 62 -9.89 -2.72 7.52
CA GLU A 62 -10.63 -1.81 6.64
C GLU A 62 -10.67 -2.34 5.20
N TYR A 63 -9.53 -2.80 4.68
CA TYR A 63 -9.44 -3.39 3.34
C TYR A 63 -10.38 -4.58 3.19
N ASN A 64 -10.39 -5.50 4.14
CA ASN A 64 -11.27 -6.68 4.10
C ASN A 64 -12.75 -6.30 4.20
N CYS A 65 -13.09 -5.29 5.01
CA CYS A 65 -14.46 -4.76 5.10
C CYS A 65 -14.94 -4.16 3.77
N LEU A 66 -14.10 -3.34 3.13
CA LEU A 66 -14.43 -2.73 1.84
C LEU A 66 -14.46 -3.76 0.71
N ALA A 67 -13.53 -4.72 0.72
CA ALA A 67 -13.48 -5.80 -0.26
C ALA A 67 -14.70 -6.72 -0.16
N SER A 68 -15.19 -7.04 1.05
CA SER A 68 -16.39 -7.87 1.24
C SER A 68 -17.67 -7.17 0.78
N GLN A 69 -17.70 -5.84 0.80
CA GLN A 69 -18.77 -5.02 0.23
C GLN A 69 -18.72 -4.92 -1.31
N GLY A 70 -17.72 -5.53 -1.95
CA GLY A 70 -17.52 -5.45 -3.40
C GLY A 70 -16.92 -4.13 -3.89
N ALA A 71 -16.39 -3.30 -3.00
CA ALA A 71 -15.73 -2.06 -3.39
C ALA A 71 -14.43 -2.35 -4.14
N ARG A 72 -14.12 -1.53 -5.14
CA ARG A 72 -12.85 -1.62 -5.89
C ARG A 72 -11.72 -1.04 -5.04
N VAL A 73 -11.15 -1.85 -4.17
CA VAL A 73 -10.08 -1.47 -3.25
C VAL A 73 -8.74 -2.09 -3.62
N GLY A 74 -7.70 -1.24 -3.61
CA GLY A 74 -6.30 -1.65 -3.66
C GLY A 74 -5.62 -1.24 -2.35
N GLY A 75 -4.56 -1.96 -1.98
CA GLY A 75 -3.83 -1.73 -0.75
C GLY A 75 -2.35 -1.99 -0.90
N VAL A 76 -1.55 -1.22 -0.17
CA VAL A 76 -0.12 -1.46 0.02
C VAL A 76 0.09 -1.63 1.51
N PHE A 77 0.64 -2.77 1.93
CA PHE A 77 0.82 -3.10 3.33
C PHE A 77 2.29 -3.33 3.63
N HIS A 78 2.73 -2.75 4.74
CA HIS A 78 4.03 -2.96 5.33
C HIS A 78 3.89 -3.72 6.64
N SER A 79 4.71 -4.76 6.83
CA SER A 79 4.66 -5.62 8.02
C SER A 79 5.52 -5.13 9.18
N THR A 80 6.48 -4.25 8.92
CA THR A 80 7.41 -3.73 9.92
C THR A 80 7.10 -2.26 10.25
N CYS A 81 7.71 -1.73 11.30
CA CYS A 81 7.63 -0.33 11.71
C CYS A 81 8.84 0.46 11.23
#